data_AF-G0MZ65-F1
#
_entry.id   AF-G0MZ65-F1
#
_cell.length_a   1.000
_cell.length_b   1.000
_cell.length_c   1.000
_cell.angle_alpha   90.00
_cell.angle_beta   90.00
_cell.angle_gamma   90.00
#
_symmetry.space_group_name_H-M   'P 1'
#
loop_
_entity.id
_entity.type
_entity.pdbx_description
1 polymer ?
#
loop_
_entity_poly.entity_id
_entity_poly.type
_entity_poly.pdbx_seq_one_letter_code
_entity_poly.pdbx_strand_id
1 'polypeptide(L)'
;MKYFVLFLLISVAVVSAKPKHPFATIFKRNVLADDCKDIGTNCQNWARNGFCTNCNWTCTQRRHYCERTCGFCHPDYVCNETCPTFPPRASDFLTKEEIRQLDQ
;
A
#
# COMPACT_ATOMS: atom_id res chain seq x y z
N MET A 1 2.08 -58.22 13.29
CA MET A 1 2.08 -58.06 11.82
C MET A 1 1.05 -57.03 11.33
N LYS A 2 -0.26 -57.20 11.61
CA LYS A 2 -1.34 -56.34 11.05
C LYS A 2 -1.36 -54.89 11.58
N TYR A 3 -0.96 -54.67 12.83
CA TYR A 3 -0.85 -53.33 13.43
C TYR A 3 0.36 -52.52 12.94
N PHE A 4 1.43 -53.21 12.51
CA PHE A 4 2.64 -52.57 11.96
C PHE A 4 2.38 -51.95 10.58
N VAL A 5 1.56 -52.61 9.76
CA VAL A 5 1.11 -52.09 8.46
C VAL A 5 0.20 -50.87 8.63
N LEU A 6 -0.64 -50.85 9.68
CA LEU A 6 -1.49 -49.71 10.00
C LEU A 6 -0.68 -48.47 10.39
N PHE A 7 0.39 -48.65 11.19
CA PHE A 7 1.29 -47.55 11.59
C PHE A 7 2.11 -46.98 10.42
N LEU A 8 2.54 -47.83 9.47
CA LEU A 8 3.27 -47.37 8.28
C LEU A 8 2.36 -46.54 7.34
N LEU A 9 1.09 -46.89 7.19
CA LEU A 9 0.15 -46.12 6.36
C LEU A 9 -0.17 -44.73 6.94
N ILE A 10 -0.16 -44.57 8.26
CA ILE A 10 -0.41 -43.27 8.91
C ILE A 10 0.76 -42.30 8.67
N SER A 11 1.98 -42.80 8.48
CA SER A 11 3.18 -41.96 8.30
C SER A 11 3.27 -41.26 6.93
N VAL A 12 2.57 -41.76 5.90
CA VAL A 12 2.69 -41.24 4.51
C VAL A 12 1.81 -40.00 4.27
N ALA A 13 0.85 -39.68 5.15
CA ALA A 13 -0.12 -38.61 4.90
C ALA A 13 0.32 -37.19 5.33
N VAL A 14 1.48 -37.00 5.96
CA VAL A 14 1.85 -35.72 6.60
C VAL A 14 2.78 -34.81 5.79
N VAL A 15 3.40 -35.27 4.69
CA VAL A 15 4.44 -34.47 4.00
C VAL A 15 3.98 -34.01 2.61
N SER A 16 2.94 -33.18 2.55
CA SER A 16 2.68 -32.28 1.40
C SER A 16 1.69 -31.17 1.75
N ALA A 17 1.89 -30.51 2.89
CA ALA A 17 1.41 -29.15 3.03
C ALA A 17 2.41 -28.25 2.30
N LYS A 18 2.02 -27.70 1.14
CA LYS A 18 2.73 -26.59 0.50
C LYS A 18 3.06 -25.55 1.59
N PRO A 19 4.28 -25.00 1.65
CA PRO A 19 4.55 -23.90 2.55
C PRO A 19 3.63 -22.76 2.11
N LYS A 20 2.54 -22.55 2.87
CA LYS A 20 1.85 -21.27 2.88
C LYS A 20 2.89 -20.32 3.41
N HIS A 21 3.53 -19.62 2.48
CA HIS A 21 4.47 -18.53 2.69
C HIS A 21 4.71 -18.14 4.15
N PRO A 22 5.91 -18.37 4.72
CA PRO A 22 6.29 -17.84 6.02
C PRO A 22 6.44 -16.30 6.03
N PHE A 23 5.89 -15.56 5.04
CA PHE A 23 5.88 -14.09 5.03
C PHE A 23 4.60 -13.48 5.61
N ALA A 24 3.61 -14.27 6.07
CA ALA A 24 2.37 -13.75 6.66
C ALA A 24 2.54 -13.14 8.07
N THR A 25 3.67 -12.47 8.35
CA THR A 25 3.86 -11.73 9.60
C THR A 25 4.76 -10.52 9.39
N ILE A 26 4.38 -9.61 8.48
CA ILE A 26 4.59 -8.18 8.71
C ILE A 26 3.31 -7.48 8.23
N PHE A 27 2.25 -7.53 9.04
CA PHE A 27 1.40 -6.35 9.11
C PHE A 27 2.27 -5.27 9.74
N LYS A 28 3.10 -4.63 8.91
CA LYS A 28 3.43 -3.22 9.11
C LYS A 28 2.06 -2.57 9.01
N ARG A 29 1.38 -2.49 10.16
CA ARG A 29 0.33 -1.51 10.36
C ARG A 29 0.96 -0.23 9.86
N ASN A 30 0.44 0.31 8.76
CA ASN A 30 0.95 1.54 8.18
C ASN A 30 0.61 2.64 9.19
N VAL A 31 1.43 2.81 10.22
CA VAL A 31 1.35 3.94 11.15
C VAL A 31 1.49 5.25 10.36
N LEU A 32 2.11 5.19 9.17
CA LEU A 32 2.15 6.28 8.19
C LEU A 32 0.84 6.52 7.42
N ALA A 33 -0.05 5.53 7.26
CA ALA A 33 -1.32 5.71 6.56
C ALA A 33 -2.38 6.35 7.47
N ASP A 34 -2.35 6.07 8.78
CA ASP A 34 -3.25 6.71 9.77
C ASP A 34 -3.03 8.23 9.86
N ASP A 35 -1.79 8.69 9.61
CA ASP A 35 -1.47 10.12 9.54
C ASP A 35 -1.68 10.73 8.14
N CYS A 36 -2.06 9.93 7.14
CA CYS A 36 -2.30 10.46 5.80
C CYS A 36 -3.64 11.21 5.73
N LYS A 37 -3.56 12.52 5.90
CA LYS A 37 -4.72 13.41 5.83
C LYS A 37 -4.41 14.68 5.06
N ASP A 38 -5.47 15.26 4.52
CA ASP A 38 -5.41 16.62 4.03
C ASP A 38 -5.51 17.56 5.23
N ILE A 39 -4.55 18.46 5.40
CA ILE A 39 -4.64 19.57 6.36
C ILE A 39 -5.04 20.88 5.66
N GLY A 40 -4.91 20.92 4.33
CA GLY A 40 -5.30 22.04 3.50
C GLY A 40 -6.82 22.23 3.50
N THR A 41 -7.26 23.48 3.57
CA THR A 41 -8.67 23.84 3.67
C THR A 41 -9.47 23.54 2.40
N ASN A 42 -8.81 23.41 1.24
CA ASN A 42 -9.49 23.22 -0.04
C ASN A 42 -8.73 22.33 -1.03
N CYS A 43 -8.18 21.21 -0.53
CA CYS A 43 -7.33 20.32 -1.33
C CYS A 43 -8.00 19.78 -2.61
N GLN A 44 -9.30 19.50 -2.58
CA GLN A 44 -10.02 19.04 -3.77
C GLN A 44 -10.02 20.09 -4.89
N ASN A 45 -10.28 21.36 -4.56
CA ASN A 45 -10.25 22.42 -5.56
C ASN A 45 -8.82 22.70 -6.02
N TRP A 46 -7.84 22.72 -5.12
CA TRP A 46 -6.45 22.93 -5.48
C TRP A 46 -5.91 21.83 -6.39
N ALA A 47 -6.24 20.57 -6.12
CA ALA A 47 -5.88 19.44 -6.97
C ALA A 47 -6.48 19.57 -8.38
N ARG A 48 -7.76 19.95 -8.50
CA ARG A 48 -8.39 20.25 -9.80
C ARG A 48 -7.70 21.37 -10.57
N ASN A 49 -7.13 22.34 -9.86
CA ASN A 49 -6.35 23.45 -10.42
C ASN A 49 -4.85 23.14 -10.57
N GLY A 50 -4.44 21.86 -10.48
CA GLY A 50 -3.07 21.43 -10.75
C GLY A 50 -2.11 21.54 -9.57
N PHE A 51 -2.58 21.76 -8.34
CA PHE A 51 -1.70 21.88 -7.16
C PHE A 51 -0.75 20.69 -6.99
N CYS A 52 -1.23 19.46 -7.19
CA CYS A 52 -0.44 18.26 -6.99
C CYS A 52 0.76 18.13 -7.95
N THR A 53 0.72 18.82 -9.09
CA THR A 53 1.74 18.79 -10.16
C THR A 53 2.46 20.13 -10.35
N ASN A 54 2.05 21.17 -9.62
CA ASN A 54 2.57 22.53 -9.79
C ASN A 54 3.99 22.68 -9.18
N CYS A 55 4.97 23.02 -10.03
CA CYS A 55 6.36 23.27 -9.65
C CYS A 55 6.59 24.50 -8.78
N ASN A 56 5.66 25.45 -8.76
CA ASN A 56 5.76 26.61 -7.89
C ASN A 56 5.63 26.22 -6.41
N TRP A 57 5.13 25.01 -6.14
CA TRP A 57 5.09 24.41 -4.81
C TRP A 57 6.09 23.24 -4.75
N THR A 58 6.97 23.28 -3.75
CA THR A 58 7.88 22.17 -3.47
C THR A 58 7.08 20.89 -3.24
N CYS A 59 7.67 19.73 -3.53
CA CYS A 59 6.98 18.46 -3.26
C CYS A 59 6.57 18.35 -1.79
N THR A 60 7.42 18.80 -0.87
CA THR A 60 7.14 18.81 0.56
C THR A 60 5.92 19.66 0.90
N GLN A 61 5.72 20.81 0.27
CA GLN A 61 4.50 21.62 0.47
C GLN A 61 3.26 20.93 -0.09
N ARG A 62 3.37 20.37 -1.30
CA ARG A 62 2.26 19.62 -1.91
C ARG A 62 1.84 18.44 -1.04
N ARG A 63 2.82 17.71 -0.50
CA ARG A 63 2.63 16.62 0.46
C ARG A 63 2.03 17.14 1.77
N HIS A 64 2.62 18.16 2.37
CA HIS A 64 2.19 18.67 3.66
C HIS A 64 0.71 19.09 3.65
N TYR A 65 0.26 19.83 2.64
CA TYR A 65 -1.11 20.34 2.62
C TYR A 65 -2.14 19.30 2.19
N CYS A 66 -1.85 18.55 1.13
CA CYS A 66 -2.84 17.71 0.46
C CYS A 66 -2.32 16.29 0.24
N GLU A 67 -1.69 15.72 1.27
CA GLU A 67 -1.08 14.40 1.23
C GLU A 67 -2.03 13.35 0.67
N ARG A 68 -3.22 13.29 1.28
CA ARG A 68 -4.24 12.33 0.89
C ARG A 68 -4.78 12.68 -0.47
N THR A 69 -5.22 13.90 -0.76
CA THR A 69 -5.85 14.25 -2.04
C THR A 69 -4.91 14.01 -3.22
N CYS A 70 -3.64 14.39 -3.08
CA CYS A 70 -2.64 14.21 -4.13
C CYS A 70 -2.08 12.78 -4.22
N GLY A 71 -2.41 11.89 -3.28
CA GLY A 71 -2.02 10.48 -3.31
C GLY A 71 -0.62 10.19 -2.80
N PHE A 72 -0.07 11.08 -1.99
CA PHE A 72 1.28 10.96 -1.42
C PHE A 72 1.35 10.04 -0.18
N CYS A 73 0.24 9.39 0.21
CA CYS A 73 0.15 8.53 1.40
C CYS A 73 1.06 7.29 1.39
N HIS A 74 1.70 6.98 0.26
CA HIS A 74 2.50 5.75 0.17
C HIS A 74 3.79 5.92 0.99
N PRO A 75 4.17 4.94 1.83
CA PRO A 75 5.42 4.99 2.59
C PRO A 75 6.64 5.06 1.66
N ASP A 76 6.53 4.52 0.45
CA ASP A 76 7.60 4.57 -0.56
C ASP A 76 7.50 5.82 -1.45
N TYR A 77 6.53 6.72 -1.23
CA TYR A 77 6.47 7.99 -1.96
C TYR A 77 7.61 8.90 -1.48
N VAL A 78 8.64 9.03 -2.32
CA VAL A 78 9.75 9.95 -2.09
C VAL A 78 9.48 11.26 -2.81
N CYS A 79 9.48 12.35 -2.06
CA CYS A 79 9.39 13.67 -2.66
C CYS A 79 10.66 13.99 -3.46
N ASN A 80 10.48 14.37 -4.72
CA ASN A 80 11.54 14.86 -5.58
C ASN A 80 11.23 16.29 -6.05
N GLU A 81 12.28 17.00 -6.48
CA GLU A 81 12.15 18.37 -6.99
C GLU A 81 11.66 18.39 -8.45
N THR A 82 11.74 17.26 -9.15
CA THR A 82 11.12 17.09 -10.47
C THR A 82 9.61 17.02 -10.33
N CYS A 83 8.91 17.90 -11.01
CA CYS A 83 7.46 17.96 -10.88
C CYS A 83 6.81 16.73 -11.53
N PRO A 84 5.89 16.05 -10.82
CA PRO A 84 5.07 15.02 -11.42
C PRO A 84 4.20 15.66 -12.51
N THR A 85 4.12 15.02 -13.67
CA THR A 85 3.17 15.40 -14.74
C THR A 85 1.76 14.90 -14.45
N PHE A 86 1.61 13.97 -13.49
CA PHE A 86 0.35 13.42 -13.02
C PHE A 86 0.36 13.33 -11.48
N PRO A 87 -0.76 13.62 -10.79
CA PRO A 87 -0.85 13.38 -9.36
C PRO A 87 -0.56 11.88 -9.10
N PRO A 88 0.29 11.52 -8.14
CA PRO A 88 0.59 10.12 -7.87
C PRO A 88 -0.60 9.42 -7.23
N ARG A 89 -1.55 8.96 -8.05
CA ARG A 89 -2.43 7.80 -7.81
C ARG A 89 -3.09 7.47 -9.15
N ALA A 90 -3.09 6.25 -9.66
CA ALA A 90 -2.74 4.97 -9.06
C ALA A 90 -1.33 4.54 -9.48
N SER A 91 -0.62 3.84 -8.59
CA SER A 91 0.43 2.96 -9.07
C SER A 91 -0.20 2.00 -10.08
N ASP A 92 0.38 1.86 -11.27
CA ASP A 92 0.06 0.76 -12.21
C ASP A 92 0.30 -0.64 -11.59
N PHE A 93 0.78 -0.66 -10.34
CA PHE A 93 1.09 -1.84 -9.55
C PHE A 93 -0.06 -2.31 -8.63
N LEU A 94 -1.04 -1.46 -8.32
CA LEU A 94 -2.16 -1.81 -7.43
C LEU A 94 -3.43 -2.00 -8.24
N THR A 95 -3.96 -3.21 -8.19
CA THR A 95 -5.25 -3.58 -8.76
C THR A 95 -6.39 -2.85 -8.02
N LYS A 96 -7.54 -2.72 -8.69
CA LYS A 96 -8.74 -2.10 -8.10
C LYS A 96 -9.16 -2.74 -6.77
N GLU A 97 -8.84 -4.01 -6.56
CA GLU A 97 -9.16 -4.73 -5.33
C GLU A 97 -8.23 -4.32 -4.18
N GLU A 98 -6.94 -4.14 -4.44
CA GLU A 98 -5.99 -3.67 -3.43
C GLU A 98 -6.30 -2.22 -3.00
N ILE A 99 -6.81 -1.38 -3.92
CA ILE A 99 -7.32 -0.04 -3.57
C ILE A 99 -8.54 -0.15 -2.65
N ARG A 100 -9.48 -1.05 -2.95
CA ARG A 100 -10.68 -1.28 -2.12
C ARG A 100 -10.37 -1.75 -0.70
N GLN A 101 -9.24 -2.45 -0.52
CA GLN A 101 -8.77 -2.93 0.78
C GLN A 101 -8.04 -1.86 1.60
N LEU A 102 -7.60 -0.75 0.99
CA LEU A 102 -7.03 0.39 1.70
C LEU A 102 -8.10 1.37 2.23
N ASP A 103 -9.31 1.32 1.66
CA ASP A 103 -10.47 2.14 2.05
C ASP A 103 -11.37 1.47 3.13
N GLN A 104 -10.96 0.30 3.66
CA GLN A 104 -11.65 -0.47 4.72
C GLN A 104 -10.90 -0.38 6.05
#